data_AF-A0A023G2V7-F1
#
_entry.id   AF-A0A023G2V7-F1
#
_cell.length_a   1.000
_cell.length_b   1.000
_cell.length_c   1.000
_cell.angle_alpha   90.00
_cell.angle_beta   90.00
_cell.angle_gamma   90.00
#
_symmetry.space_group_name_H-M   'P 1'
#
loop_
_entity.id
_entity.type
_entity.pdbx_description
1 polymer ?
#
loop_
_entity_poly.entity_id
_entity_poly.type
_entity_poly.pdbx_seq_one_letter_code
_entity_poly.pdbx_strand_id
1 'polypeptide(L)'
;MTKFVLLFIFVGAHANHHNMEYHKHQDPSLYLQSGLCHFRGYILPLNSTMLLEKPCEKWTCILDSLGKPELHLEGCSTAEDGPLYTPGEKQDLSQVFPKCCPKSAGVSSSLLNL
;
A
#
# COMPACT_ATOMS: atom_id res chain seq x y z
N MET A 1 -41.72 -43.37 -0.07
CA MET A 1 -41.75 -42.13 0.73
C MET A 1 -40.40 -41.44 0.58
N THR A 2 -40.28 -40.52 -0.38
CA THR A 2 -39.04 -39.78 -0.66
C THR A 2 -38.98 -38.54 0.22
N LYS A 3 -37.95 -38.45 1.07
CA LYS A 3 -37.65 -37.23 1.85
C LYS A 3 -36.60 -36.43 1.10
N PHE A 4 -36.98 -35.27 0.56
CA PHE A 4 -36.05 -34.29 0.03
C PHE A 4 -35.47 -33.47 1.19
N VAL A 5 -34.17 -33.60 1.44
CA VAL A 5 -33.43 -32.73 2.36
C VAL A 5 -32.76 -31.65 1.52
N LEU A 6 -33.36 -30.46 1.48
CA LEU A 6 -32.77 -29.27 0.87
C LEU A 6 -31.77 -28.66 1.85
N LEU A 7 -30.48 -28.92 1.63
CA LEU A 7 -29.39 -28.28 2.37
C LEU A 7 -29.01 -26.98 1.64
N PHE A 8 -29.51 -25.84 2.13
CA PHE A 8 -29.06 -24.52 1.66
C PHE A 8 -27.74 -24.16 2.34
N ILE A 9 -26.63 -24.31 1.62
CA ILE A 9 -25.33 -23.81 2.06
C ILE A 9 -25.21 -22.35 1.60
N PHE A 10 -25.45 -21.41 2.51
CA PHE A 10 -25.06 -20.01 2.32
C PHE A 10 -23.56 -19.89 2.58
N VAL A 11 -22.75 -19.83 1.52
CA VAL A 11 -21.34 -19.43 1.64
C VAL A 11 -21.30 -17.90 1.62
N GLY A 12 -21.29 -17.31 2.82
CA GLY A 12 -20.99 -15.89 2.99
C GLY A 12 -19.51 -15.66 2.70
N ALA A 13 -19.19 -14.95 1.62
CA ALA A 13 -17.86 -14.42 1.38
C ALA A 13 -17.61 -13.28 2.38
N HIS A 14 -17.06 -13.61 3.54
CA HIS A 14 -16.54 -12.59 4.46
C HIS A 14 -15.25 -12.04 3.87
N ALA A 15 -15.33 -10.88 3.20
CA ALA A 15 -14.17 -10.08 2.88
C ALA A 15 -13.59 -9.55 4.19
N ASN A 16 -12.67 -10.32 4.79
CA ASN A 16 -11.89 -9.85 5.92
C ASN A 16 -10.98 -8.74 5.38
N HIS A 17 -11.34 -7.48 5.66
CA HIS A 17 -10.42 -6.35 5.57
C HIS A 17 -9.34 -6.58 6.64
N HIS A 18 -8.32 -7.36 6.29
CA HIS A 18 -7.14 -7.51 7.13
C HIS A 18 -6.38 -6.19 7.10
N ASN A 19 -6.39 -5.48 8.22
CA ASN A 19 -5.40 -4.44 8.48
C ASN A 19 -4.04 -5.14 8.56
N MET A 20 -3.17 -4.90 7.58
CA MET A 20 -1.83 -5.48 7.57
C MET A 20 -0.93 -4.65 8.49
N GLU A 21 -0.30 -5.32 9.45
CA GLU A 21 0.67 -4.69 10.35
C GLU A 21 1.88 -4.20 9.54
N TYR A 22 2.22 -2.92 9.71
CA TYR A 22 3.22 -2.21 8.91
C TYR A 22 4.62 -2.48 9.47
N HIS A 23 5.50 -3.07 8.66
CA HIS A 23 6.94 -3.08 8.94
C HIS A 23 7.68 -2.27 7.88
N LYS A 24 8.25 -1.14 8.31
CA LYS A 24 8.99 -0.15 7.50
C LYS A 24 10.11 -0.73 6.62
N HIS A 25 10.59 -1.94 6.90
CA HIS A 25 11.79 -2.52 6.28
C HIS A 25 11.56 -3.86 5.58
N GLN A 26 10.37 -4.47 5.72
CA GLN A 26 10.02 -5.73 5.07
C GLN A 26 8.51 -5.72 4.80
N ASP A 27 8.13 -5.14 3.67
CA ASP A 27 6.77 -5.28 3.17
C ASP A 27 6.81 -6.25 1.97
N PRO A 28 6.35 -7.51 2.15
CA PRO A 28 6.42 -8.53 1.10
C PRO A 28 5.47 -8.24 -0.07
N SER A 29 4.69 -7.14 -0.03
CA SER A 29 3.80 -6.77 -1.12
C SER A 29 4.49 -6.10 -2.31
N LEU A 30 5.78 -5.73 -2.20
CA LEU A 30 6.53 -5.17 -3.33
C LEU A 30 6.93 -6.28 -4.31
N TYR A 31 6.54 -6.16 -5.58
CA TYR A 31 7.06 -6.99 -6.67
C TYR A 31 6.99 -6.26 -8.01
N LEU A 32 7.79 -6.72 -8.98
CA LEU A 32 7.84 -6.18 -10.34
C LEU A 32 7.19 -7.16 -11.32
N GLN A 33 6.26 -6.68 -12.13
CA GLN A 33 5.66 -7.46 -13.22
C GLN A 33 5.57 -6.60 -14.48
N SER A 34 6.25 -7.03 -15.55
CA SER A 34 6.23 -6.34 -16.86
C SER A 34 6.59 -4.85 -16.80
N GLY A 35 7.55 -4.46 -15.96
CA GLY A 35 7.96 -3.05 -15.79
C GLY A 35 7.02 -2.21 -14.92
N LEU A 36 6.03 -2.84 -14.28
CA LEU A 36 5.13 -2.22 -13.32
C LEU A 36 5.45 -2.71 -11.91
N CYS A 37 5.60 -1.77 -10.98
CA CYS A 37 5.77 -2.08 -9.58
C CYS A 37 4.41 -2.19 -8.93
N HIS A 38 4.17 -3.37 -8.35
CA HIS A 38 3.03 -3.65 -7.53
C HIS A 38 3.44 -3.46 -6.09
N PHE A 39 2.71 -2.62 -5.38
CA PHE A 39 2.95 -2.38 -3.97
C PHE A 39 1.63 -2.08 -3.29
N ARG A 40 1.29 -2.84 -2.25
CA ARG A 40 0.05 -2.62 -1.48
C ARG A 40 -1.24 -2.59 -2.32
N GLY A 41 -1.26 -3.23 -3.48
CA GLY A 41 -2.40 -3.20 -4.40
C GLY A 41 -2.45 -2.00 -5.35
N TYR A 42 -1.50 -1.07 -5.27
CA TYR A 42 -1.26 -0.06 -6.30
C TYR A 42 -0.32 -0.57 -7.37
N ILE A 43 -0.47 0.02 -8.55
CA ILE A 43 0.37 -0.24 -9.72
C ILE A 43 1.00 1.10 -10.11
N LEU A 44 2.32 1.15 -10.08
CA LEU A 44 3.09 2.33 -10.49
C LEU A 44 4.13 1.91 -11.54
N PRO A 45 4.27 2.65 -12.66
CA PRO A 45 5.31 2.36 -13.63
C PRO A 45 6.71 2.53 -13.02
N LEU A 46 7.68 1.78 -13.53
CA LEU A 46 9.07 1.94 -13.14
C LEU A 46 9.55 3.39 -13.37
N ASN A 47 10.37 3.91 -12.46
CA ASN A 47 10.88 5.28 -12.42
C ASN A 47 9.79 6.36 -12.32
N SER A 48 8.58 5.98 -11.88
CA SER A 48 7.48 6.92 -11.67
C SER A 48 7.24 7.19 -10.20
N THR A 49 6.74 8.39 -9.93
CA THR A 49 6.33 8.82 -8.59
C THR A 49 4.81 8.77 -8.48
N MET A 50 4.31 8.23 -7.37
CA MET A 50 2.92 8.27 -6.96
C MET A 50 2.81 9.08 -5.66
N LEU A 51 1.84 10.00 -5.60
CA LEU A 51 1.54 10.80 -4.42
C LEU A 51 0.20 10.34 -3.85
N LEU A 52 0.19 10.05 -2.55
CA LEU A 52 -0.97 9.54 -1.84
C LEU A 52 -1.37 10.48 -0.71
N GLU A 53 -2.66 10.49 -0.41
CA GLU A 53 -3.20 11.16 0.77
C GLU A 53 -3.26 10.22 1.96
N LYS A 54 -3.57 8.93 1.71
CA LYS A 54 -3.65 7.88 2.73
C LYS A 54 -2.95 6.59 2.30
N PRO A 55 -1.91 6.16 3.03
CA PRO A 55 -1.13 7.00 3.95
C PRO A 55 -0.55 8.22 3.22
N CYS A 56 -0.26 9.31 3.96
CA CYS A 56 0.26 10.54 3.37
C CYS A 56 1.72 10.37 2.98
N GLU A 57 1.91 9.77 1.81
CA GLU A 57 3.20 9.28 1.34
C GLU A 57 3.43 9.60 -0.13
N LYS A 58 4.69 9.66 -0.49
CA LYS A 58 5.20 9.69 -1.86
C LYS A 58 6.00 8.42 -2.09
N TRP A 59 5.61 7.68 -3.12
CA TRP A 59 6.26 6.44 -3.51
C TRP A 59 6.96 6.64 -4.84
N THR A 60 8.22 6.21 -4.93
CA THR A 60 8.94 6.14 -6.20
C THR A 60 9.49 4.75 -6.37
N CYS A 61 9.08 4.05 -7.43
CA CYS A 61 9.64 2.74 -7.73
C CYS A 61 10.83 2.87 -8.66
N ILE A 62 11.95 2.28 -8.26
CA ILE A 62 13.17 2.19 -9.06
C ILE A 62 13.66 0.76 -9.09
N LEU A 63 14.74 0.50 -9.83
CA LEU A 63 15.51 -0.73 -9.69
C LEU A 63 16.77 -0.44 -8.86
N ASP A 64 17.12 -1.36 -7.98
CA ASP A 64 18.41 -1.35 -7.32
C ASP A 64 19.55 -1.70 -8.31
N SER A 65 20.79 -1.71 -7.81
CA SER A 65 21.97 -2.03 -8.63
C SER A 65 22.01 -3.47 -9.15
N LEU A 66 21.15 -4.36 -8.63
CA LEU A 66 21.00 -5.76 -9.03
C LEU A 66 19.78 -5.98 -9.93
N GLY A 67 19.04 -4.92 -10.26
CA GLY A 67 17.83 -5.00 -11.08
C GLY A 67 16.57 -5.46 -10.33
N LYS A 68 16.59 -5.49 -9.00
CA LYS A 68 15.40 -5.79 -8.18
C LYS A 68 14.57 -4.52 -7.97
N PRO A 69 13.24 -4.63 -7.82
CA PRO A 69 12.43 -3.46 -7.48
C PRO A 69 12.80 -2.94 -6.09
N GLU A 70 12.98 -1.64 -6.00
CA GLU A 70 13.21 -0.88 -4.78
C GLU A 70 12.21 0.27 -4.74
N LEU A 71 11.55 0.45 -3.59
CA LEU A 71 10.56 1.49 -3.39
C LEU A 71 11.08 2.55 -2.43
N HIS A 72 11.23 3.77 -2.92
CA HIS A 72 11.56 4.95 -2.13
C HIS A 72 10.26 5.52 -1.58
N LEU A 73 10.10 5.44 -0.27
CA LEU A 73 8.92 5.89 0.45
C LEU A 73 9.28 7.13 1.27
N GLU A 74 8.70 8.26 0.91
CA GLU A 74 8.74 9.50 1.68
C GLU A 74 7.38 9.68 2.36
N GLY A 75 7.37 9.91 3.67
CA GLY A 75 6.17 10.20 4.44
C GLY A 75 6.38 11.42 5.34
N CYS A 76 5.33 11.85 6.01
CA CYS A 76 5.44 12.92 7.01
C CYS A 76 6.25 12.44 8.22
N SER A 77 7.15 13.26 8.75
CA SER A 77 7.94 12.93 9.94
C SER A 77 7.08 13.14 11.20
N THR A 78 6.28 12.16 11.56
CA THR A 78 5.65 12.09 12.89
C THR A 78 6.14 10.83 13.60
N ALA A 79 6.45 10.96 14.89
CA ALA A 79 7.10 9.95 15.71
C ALA A 79 6.20 8.74 16.08
N GLU A 80 5.14 8.50 15.32
CA GLU A 80 4.24 7.37 15.52
C GLU A 80 4.06 6.71 14.15
N ASP A 81 4.21 5.39 14.14
CA ASP A 81 4.07 4.54 12.96
C ASP A 81 2.84 4.97 12.15
N GLY A 82 3.07 5.28 10.87
CA GLY A 82 2.03 5.79 9.99
C GLY A 82 0.77 4.90 10.04
N PRO A 83 -0.42 5.46 9.77
CA PRO A 83 -1.66 4.71 9.87
C PRO A 83 -1.58 3.45 9.02
N LEU A 84 -2.12 2.36 9.59
CA LEU A 84 -2.32 1.09 8.91
C LEU A 84 -2.86 1.33 7.50
N TYR A 85 -2.21 0.74 6.50
CA TYR A 85 -2.67 0.84 5.13
C TYR A 85 -3.94 0.00 4.94
N THR A 86 -5.00 0.61 4.40
CA THR A 86 -6.22 -0.09 4.00
C THR A 86 -6.30 -0.17 2.47
N PRO A 87 -6.20 -1.37 1.87
CA PRO A 87 -6.37 -1.55 0.43
C PRO A 87 -7.70 -0.98 -0.08
N GLY A 88 -7.64 -0.20 -1.15
CA GLY A 88 -8.82 0.37 -1.80
C GLY A 88 -9.44 1.57 -1.07
N GLU A 89 -8.76 2.12 -0.06
CA GLU A 89 -9.21 3.36 0.57
C GLU A 89 -9.25 4.52 -0.45
N LYS A 90 -10.38 5.24 -0.46
CA LYS A 90 -10.60 6.38 -1.35
C LYS A 90 -9.59 7.48 -1.05
N GLN A 91 -8.83 7.87 -2.07
CA GLN A 91 -7.87 8.98 -2.01
C GLN A 91 -8.53 10.32 -2.32
N ASP A 92 -8.18 11.37 -1.58
CA ASP A 92 -8.42 12.75 -2.00
C ASP A 92 -7.22 13.28 -2.79
N LEU A 93 -7.37 13.31 -4.12
CA LEU A 93 -6.31 13.76 -5.05
C LEU A 93 -5.92 15.25 -4.86
N SER A 94 -6.73 16.05 -4.17
CA SER A 94 -6.42 17.45 -3.89
C SER A 94 -5.50 17.63 -2.69
N GLN A 95 -5.44 16.62 -1.81
CA GLN A 95 -4.73 16.64 -0.52
C GLN A 95 -3.54 15.67 -0.47
N VAL A 96 -3.07 15.12 -1.59
CA VAL A 96 -1.92 14.19 -1.60
C VAL A 96 -0.62 14.80 -1.06
N PHE A 97 0.33 13.94 -0.70
CA PHE A 97 1.66 14.34 -0.22
C PHE A 97 2.29 15.42 -1.11
N PRO A 98 2.89 16.48 -0.54
CA PRO A 98 3.08 16.73 0.89
C PRO A 98 1.93 17.50 1.57
N LYS A 99 0.81 17.77 0.88
CA LYS A 99 -0.27 18.63 1.41
C LYS A 99 -1.01 18.01 2.59
N CYS A 100 -1.17 16.69 2.61
CA CYS A 100 -1.76 15.96 3.74
C CYS A 100 -0.85 15.92 4.98
N CYS A 101 0.40 16.38 4.90
CA CYS A 101 1.26 16.40 6.06
C CYS A 101 0.81 17.47 7.07
N PRO A 102 0.88 17.17 8.39
CA PRO A 102 0.74 18.20 9.41
C PRO A 102 1.76 19.31 9.17
N LYS A 103 1.37 20.57 9.33
CA LYS A 103 2.25 21.73 9.09
C LYS A 103 3.53 21.72 9.94
N SER A 104 3.54 20.98 11.05
CA SER A 104 4.68 20.81 11.95
C SER A 104 5.55 19.59 11.61
N ALA A 105 5.15 18.75 10.65
CA ALA A 105 5.90 17.59 10.24
C ALA A 105 6.92 17.95 9.14
N GLY A 106 8.16 17.52 9.30
CA GLY A 106 9.13 17.41 8.20
C GLY A 106 8.84 16.20 7.32
N VAL A 107 9.82 15.79 6.51
CA VAL A 107 9.75 14.61 5.63
C VAL A 107 10.67 13.52 6.18
N SER A 108 10.17 12.29 6.25
CA SER A 108 10.94 11.09 6.60
C SER A 108 11.01 10.16 5.39
N SER A 109 12.21 9.72 5.03
CA SER A 109 12.45 8.81 3.92
C SER A 109 12.76 7.39 4.41
N SER A 110 12.31 6.39 3.64
CA SER A 110 12.52 4.97 3.89
C SER A 110 12.77 4.26 2.57
N LEU A 111 13.61 3.24 2.59
CA LEU A 111 13.87 2.37 1.46
C LEU A 111 13.28 1.00 1.77
N LEU A 112 12.46 0.50 0.84
CA LEU A 112 11.85 -0.83 0.91
C LEU A 112 12.39 -1.66 -0.25
N ASN A 113 13.07 -2.75 0.12
CA ASN A 113 13.73 -3.66 -0.81
C ASN A 113 13.16 -5.07 -0.66
N LEU A 114 13.34 -5.87 -1.71
CA LEU A 114 12.84 -7.25 -1.83
C LEU A 114 13.86 -8.29 -1.37
#